data_AF-A0AB36TD31-F1
#
_entry.id   AF-A0AB36TD31-F1
#
_cell.length_a   1.000
_cell.length_b   1.000
_cell.length_c   1.000
_cell.angle_alpha   90.00
_cell.angle_beta   90.00
_cell.angle_gamma   90.00
#
_symmetry.space_group_name_H-M   'P 1'
#
loop_
_entity.id
_entity.type
_entity.pdbx_description
1 polymer ?
#
loop_
_entity_poly.entity_id
_entity_poly.type
_entity_poly.pdbx_seq_one_letter_code
_entity_poly.pdbx_strand_id
1 'polypeptide(L)'
;MEITDVRIRKIDSEGKMKAVVSVTFDNEFVVHDIKVIESQNGLFIAMPSRKAPDGEFRDIAHPINAETRSKIQTAILDKYESICAGSTETEGNN
;
A
#
# COMPACT_ATOMS: atom_id res chain seq x y z
N MET A 1 -8.91 9.44 -13.37
CA MET A 1 -8.68 9.08 -11.97
C MET A 1 -7.22 9.27 -11.66
N GLU A 2 -6.94 10.28 -10.84
CA GLU A 2 -5.63 10.64 -10.34
C GLU A 2 -5.50 10.26 -8.87
N ILE A 3 -4.29 9.88 -8.46
CA ILE A 3 -3.96 9.62 -7.06
C ILE A 3 -3.47 10.93 -6.47
N THR A 4 -4.24 11.48 -5.54
CA THR A 4 -3.97 12.82 -5.00
C THR A 4 -3.35 12.80 -3.61
N ASP A 5 -3.52 11.71 -2.85
CA ASP A 5 -2.82 11.51 -1.57
C ASP A 5 -2.55 10.03 -1.33
N VAL A 6 -1.41 9.74 -0.71
CA VAL A 6 -1.01 8.39 -0.28
C VAL A 6 -0.48 8.47 1.14
N ARG A 7 -1.23 7.87 2.08
CA ARG A 7 -0.86 7.81 3.49
C ARG A 7 -0.41 6.42 3.84
N ILE A 8 0.77 6.31 4.43
CA ILE A 8 1.42 5.05 4.76
C ILE A 8 1.66 4.98 6.26
N ARG A 9 1.21 3.88 6.88
CA ARG A 9 1.55 3.50 8.24
C ARG A 9 2.42 2.24 8.19
N LYS A 10 3.71 2.39 8.47
CA LYS A 10 4.65 1.26 8.56
C LYS A 10 4.25 0.31 9.69
N ILE A 11 4.63 -0.96 9.52
CA ILE A 11 4.46 -2.00 10.52
C ILE A 11 5.85 -2.55 10.83
N ASP A 12 6.31 -2.32 12.05
CA ASP A 12 7.58 -2.84 12.56
C ASP A 12 7.38 -4.28 13.03
N SER A 13 7.18 -5.19 12.08
CA SER A 13 7.08 -6.62 12.33
C SER A 13 7.94 -7.40 11.34
N GLU A 14 8.49 -8.53 11.78
CA GLU A 14 9.19 -9.48 10.91
C GLU A 14 8.28 -10.17 9.89
N GLY A 15 6.98 -9.89 9.92
CA GLY A 15 6.00 -10.43 8.99
C GLY A 15 6.20 -9.96 7.54
N LYS A 16 5.48 -10.62 6.64
CA LYS A 16 5.43 -10.25 5.22
C LYS A 16 4.77 -8.89 4.99
N MET A 17 3.84 -8.49 5.84
CA MET A 17 3.15 -7.20 5.71
C MET A 17 4.01 -6.09 6.31
N LYS A 18 4.38 -5.10 5.49
CA LYS A 18 5.29 -4.01 5.88
C LYS A 18 4.59 -2.69 6.16
N ALA A 19 3.43 -2.47 5.56
CA ALA A 19 2.65 -1.26 5.81
C ALA A 19 1.17 -1.46 5.52
N VAL A 20 0.36 -0.61 6.14
CA VAL A 20 -1.03 -0.35 5.76
C VAL A 20 -1.10 1.03 5.12
N VAL A 21 -1.86 1.13 4.03
CA VAL A 21 -1.89 2.28 3.14
C VAL A 21 -3.33 2.71 2.91
N SER A 22 -3.53 4.03 2.82
CA SER A 22 -4.75 4.64 2.33
C SER A 22 -4.44 5.52 1.13
N VAL A 23 -5.24 5.40 0.07
CA VAL A 23 -5.07 6.16 -1.17
C VAL A 23 -6.30 7.02 -1.42
N THR A 24 -6.09 8.30 -1.67
CA THR A 24 -7.13 9.24 -2.08
C THR A 24 -7.07 9.43 -3.59
N PHE A 25 -8.21 9.29 -4.24
CA PHE A 25 -8.42 9.48 -5.67
C PHE A 25 -9.16 10.78 -5.90
N ASP A 26 -8.67 11.57 -6.86
CA ASP A 26 -9.30 12.81 -7.34
C ASP A 26 -9.67 13.83 -6.24
N ASN A 27 -9.04 13.77 -5.04
CA ASN A 27 -9.42 14.51 -3.83
C ASN A 27 -10.85 14.24 -3.31
N GLU A 28 -11.49 13.16 -3.76
CA GLU A 28 -12.91 12.92 -3.55
C GLU A 28 -13.20 11.58 -2.89
N PHE A 29 -12.40 10.55 -3.19
CA PHE A 29 -12.67 9.18 -2.75
C PHE A 29 -11.44 8.54 -2.13
N VAL A 30 -11.60 7.87 -0.98
CA VAL A 30 -10.49 7.20 -0.29
C VAL A 30 -10.72 5.69 -0.20
N VAL A 31 -9.68 4.93 -0.49
CA VAL A 31 -9.62 3.49 -0.24
C VAL A 31 -8.62 3.23 0.89
N HIS A 32 -9.11 2.67 1.98
CA HIS A 32 -8.31 2.25 3.14
C HIS A 32 -7.91 0.78 3.05
N ASP A 33 -7.01 0.35 3.94
CA ASP A 33 -6.60 -1.04 4.13
C ASP A 33 -5.92 -1.71 2.93
N ILE A 34 -5.28 -0.93 2.06
CA ILE A 34 -4.31 -1.45 1.09
C ILE A 34 -3.04 -1.85 1.85
N LYS A 35 -2.41 -2.96 1.50
CA LYS A 35 -1.23 -3.48 2.22
C LYS A 35 0.00 -3.48 1.31
N VAL A 36 1.14 -3.08 1.83
CA VAL A 36 2.45 -3.35 1.21
C VAL A 36 2.95 -4.68 1.79
N ILE A 37 3.25 -5.63 0.91
CA ILE A 37 3.67 -6.98 1.27
C ILE A 37 5.01 -7.29 0.61
N GLU A 38 5.92 -7.84 1.39
CA GLU A 38 7.19 -8.39 0.93
C GLU A 38 7.05 -9.88 0.58
N SER A 39 7.54 -10.23 -0.60
CA SER A 39 7.69 -11.61 -1.06
C SER A 39 9.12 -11.89 -1.50
N GLN A 40 9.41 -13.13 -1.86
CA GLN A 40 10.71 -13.50 -2.45
C GLN A 40 10.99 -12.75 -3.77
N ASN A 41 9.94 -12.29 -4.47
CA ASN A 41 10.05 -11.55 -5.73
C ASN A 41 10.00 -10.03 -5.52
N GLY A 42 10.19 -9.55 -4.29
CA GLY A 42 10.13 -8.13 -3.94
C GLY A 42 8.79 -7.68 -3.36
N LEU A 43 8.65 -6.36 -3.27
CA LEU A 43 7.48 -5.68 -2.70
C LEU A 43 6.33 -5.63 -3.71
N PHE A 44 5.12 -5.86 -3.23
CA PHE A 44 3.89 -5.68 -3.99
C PHE A 44 2.77 -5.17 -3.09
N ILE A 45 1.67 -4.71 -3.72
CA ILE A 45 0.49 -4.28 -2.98
C ILE A 45 -0.61 -5.34 -3.01
N ALA A 46 -1.29 -5.51 -1.88
CA ALA A 46 -2.54 -6.26 -1.81
C ALA A 46 -3.70 -5.30 -1.53
N MET A 47 -4.75 -5.42 -2.34
CA MET A 47 -5.95 -4.63 -2.17
C MET A 47 -6.71 -5.02 -0.89
N PRO A 48 -7.63 -4.16 -0.42
CA PRO A 48 -8.46 -4.47 0.74
C PRO A 48 -9.37 -5.65 0.38
N SER A 49 -9.34 -6.70 1.19
CA SER A 49 -10.10 -7.93 0.91
C SER A 49 -10.87 -8.40 2.12
N ARG A 50 -12.01 -9.04 1.86
CA ARG A 50 -12.86 -9.66 2.89
C ARG A 50 -13.02 -11.14 2.61
N LYS A 51 -13.05 -11.93 3.68
CA LYS A 51 -13.41 -13.35 3.61
C LYS A 51 -14.90 -13.49 3.33
N ALA A 52 -15.24 -14.11 2.21
CA ALA A 52 -16.61 -14.46 1.83
C ALA A 52 -17.11 -15.70 2.62
N PRO A 53 -18.43 -15.97 2.63
CA PRO A 53 -19.00 -17.12 3.35
C PRO A 53 -18.48 -18.48 2.90
N ASP A 54 -18.06 -18.59 1.64
CA ASP A 54 -17.41 -19.78 1.06
C ASP A 54 -15.96 -19.98 1.54
N GLY A 55 -15.41 -19.01 2.28
CA GLY A 55 -14.07 -19.03 2.83
C GLY A 55 -13.01 -18.38 1.94
N GLU A 56 -13.36 -17.96 0.72
CA GLU A 56 -12.44 -17.29 -0.20
C GLU A 56 -12.25 -15.82 0.18
N PHE A 57 -11.07 -15.28 -0.10
CA PHE A 57 -10.83 -13.84 0.03
C PHE A 57 -11.11 -13.16 -1.30
N ARG A 58 -11.94 -12.11 -1.25
CA ARG A 58 -12.25 -11.29 -2.43
C ARG A 58 -11.92 -9.84 -2.14
N ASP A 59 -11.33 -9.18 -3.13
CA ASP A 59 -11.02 -7.76 -3.03
C ASP A 59 -12.33 -6.97 -2.97
N ILE A 60 -12.41 -6.08 -1.98
CA ILE A 60 -13.51 -5.12 -1.79
C ILE A 60 -13.39 -3.99 -2.82
N ALA A 61 -12.16 -3.57 -3.10
CA ALA A 61 -11.85 -2.57 -4.11
C ALA A 61 -10.66 -3.06 -4.93
N HIS A 62 -10.76 -2.99 -6.27
CA HIS A 62 -9.66 -3.36 -7.15
C HIS A 62 -9.73 -2.55 -8.46
N PRO A 63 -8.57 -2.22 -9.05
CA PRO A 63 -8.53 -1.61 -10.38
C PRO A 63 -9.00 -2.61 -11.43
N ILE A 64 -9.77 -2.13 -12.41
CA ILE A 64 -10.31 -2.97 -13.50
C ILE A 64 -9.25 -3.29 -14.55
N ASN A 65 -8.37 -2.33 -14.85
CA ASN A 65 -7.38 -2.46 -15.92
C ASN A 65 -5.94 -2.38 -15.41
N ALA A 66 -5.02 -2.92 -16.21
CA ALA A 66 -3.60 -3.01 -15.88
C ALA A 66 -2.94 -1.64 -15.71
N GLU A 67 -3.33 -0.65 -16.50
CA GLU A 67 -2.80 0.72 -16.41
C GLU A 67 -3.08 1.34 -15.04
N THR A 68 -4.33 1.28 -14.58
CA THR A 68 -4.73 1.80 -13.27
C THR A 68 -4.05 1.02 -12.14
N ARG A 69 -3.90 -0.30 -12.30
CA ARG A 69 -3.18 -1.15 -11.35
C ARG A 69 -1.73 -0.71 -11.21
N SER A 70 -1.04 -0.46 -12.31
CA SER A 70 0.34 0.04 -12.31
C SER A 70 0.43 1.43 -11.69
N LYS A 71 -0.47 2.36 -12.05
CA LYS A 71 -0.52 3.71 -11.44
C LYS A 71 -0.61 3.63 -9.90
N ILE A 72 -1.52 2.82 -9.37
CA ILE A 72 -1.70 2.66 -7.92
C ILE A 72 -0.48 1.99 -7.28
N GLN A 73 0.04 0.93 -7.89
CA GLN A 73 1.19 0.22 -7.35
C GLN A 73 2.44 1.11 -7.28
N THR A 74 2.77 1.82 -8.37
CA THR A 74 3.92 2.73 -8.41
C THR A 74 3.77 3.85 -7.39
N ALA A 75 2.62 4.54 -7.33
CA ALA A 75 2.42 5.63 -6.38
C ALA A 75 2.59 5.21 -4.91
N ILE A 76 2.14 4.00 -4.56
CA ILE A 76 2.29 3.46 -3.20
C ILE A 76 3.74 3.05 -2.91
N LEU A 77 4.37 2.31 -3.81
CA LEU A 77 5.73 1.79 -3.59
C LEU A 77 6.76 2.91 -3.57
N ASP A 78 6.66 3.89 -4.48
CA ASP A 78 7.57 5.05 -4.51
C ASP A 78 7.49 5.85 -3.20
N LYS A 79 6.26 6.07 -2.70
CA LYS A 79 6.05 6.75 -1.42
C LYS A 79 6.57 5.92 -0.25
N TYR A 80 6.36 4.61 -0.27
CA TYR A 80 6.84 3.70 0.76
C TYR A 80 8.37 3.71 0.84
N GLU A 81 9.05 3.56 -0.29
CA GLU A 81 10.50 3.58 -0.41
C GLU A 81 11.08 4.91 0.04
N SER A 82 10.47 6.03 -0.34
CA SER A 82 10.88 7.37 0.10
C SER A 82 10.84 7.52 1.63
N ILE A 83 9.83 6.98 2.30
CA ILE A 83 9.72 7.02 3.77
C ILE A 83 10.73 6.03 4.39
N CYS A 84 11.04 4.90 3.74
CA CYS A 84 12.08 3.96 4.20
C CYS A 84 13.48 4.55 4.10
N ALA A 85 13.81 5.23 3.01
CA ALA A 85 15.07 5.95 2.85
C ALA A 85 15.18 7.13 3.82
N GLY A 86 14.08 7.86 4.08
CA GLY A 86 14.08 8.96 5.05
C GLY A 86 14.23 8.54 6.52
N SER A 87 14.00 7.27 6.87
CA SER A 87 14.18 6.77 8.24
C SER A 87 15.62 6.41 8.61
N THR A 88 16.60 6.53 7.69
CA THR A 88 18.02 6.26 8.00
C THR A 88 18.80 7.47 8.54
N GLU A 89 18.17 8.63 8.77
CA GLU A 89 18.89 9.87 9.15
C GLU A 89 18.38 10.59 10.42
N THR A 90 17.77 9.93 11.42
CA THR A 90 17.38 10.64 12.65
C THR A 90 17.44 9.85 13.97
N GLU A 91 18.41 8.95 14.13
CA GLU A 91 18.85 8.48 15.45
C GLU A 91 20.36 8.67 15.60
N GLY A 92 20.76 9.92 15.83
CA GLY A 92 22.15 10.30 16.10
C GLY A 92 22.22 11.66 16.77
N ASN A 93 22.47 11.65 18.08
CA ASN A 93 22.86 12.76 18.96
C ASN A 93 21.82 13.86 19.25
N ASN A 94 21.22 13.79 20.44
CA ASN A 94 21.62 14.68 21.55
C ASN A 94 21.17 14.10 22.90
#